data_AF-A0A957U5F7-F1
#
_entry.id   AF-A0A957U5F7-F1
#
_cell.length_a   1.000
_cell.length_b   1.000
_cell.length_c   1.000
_cell.angle_alpha   90.00
_cell.angle_beta   90.00
_cell.angle_gamma   90.00
#
_symmetry.space_group_name_H-M   'P 1'
#
loop_
_entity.id
_entity.type
_entity.pdbx_description
1 polymer ?
#
loop_
_entity_poly.entity_id
_entity_poly.type
_entity_poly.pdbx_seq_one_letter_code
_entity_poly.pdbx_strand_id
1 'polypeptide(L)'
;LQLPFPANCLNWNLGHLLVYRMQYLGAIDGITQPDPAEFALYGGGSEPLTDSAKAIPLETLLARLTEASARVTSALQAMDPAHLDAIYDADRGTTVDDRLQFYIIFHESYHAGQLEILHELALAAR
;
A
#
# COMPACT_ATOMS: atom_id res chain seq x y z
N LEU A 1 9.89 1.54 16.47
CA LEU A 1 8.98 2.23 17.40
C LEU A 1 7.61 1.60 17.27
N GLN A 2 6.96 1.37 18.41
CA GLN A 2 5.68 0.68 18.50
C GLN A 2 4.79 1.47 19.47
N LEU A 3 3.52 1.66 19.12
CA LEU A 3 2.57 2.28 20.04
C LEU A 3 2.32 1.36 21.24
N PRO A 4 1.98 1.90 22.43
CA PRO A 4 1.74 1.10 23.64
C PRO A 4 0.40 0.34 23.62
N PHE A 5 -0.20 0.17 22.45
CA PHE A 5 -1.43 -0.56 22.19
C PHE A 5 -1.34 -1.24 20.81
N PRO A 6 -2.22 -2.22 20.51
CA PRO A 6 -2.20 -2.92 19.22
C PRO A 6 -2.31 -1.94 18.04
N ALA A 7 -1.24 -1.85 17.28
CA ALA A 7 -1.13 -1.00 16.09
C ALA A 7 0.01 -1.51 15.21
N ASN A 8 0.01 -1.12 13.94
CA ASN A 8 1.13 -1.41 13.05
C ASN A 8 2.26 -0.41 13.26
N CYS A 9 3.51 -0.88 13.15
CA CYS A 9 4.67 -0.01 13.20
C CYS A 9 4.82 0.79 11.89
N LEU A 10 5.67 1.82 11.89
CA LEU A 10 5.92 2.68 10.72
C LEU A 10 6.35 1.86 9.49
N ASN A 11 7.28 0.93 9.68
CA ASN A 11 7.79 0.10 8.59
C ASN A 11 6.69 -0.76 7.97
N TRP A 12 5.83 -1.35 8.80
CA TRP A 12 4.71 -2.13 8.32
C TRP A 12 3.73 -1.29 7.50
N ASN A 13 3.33 -0.09 7.98
CA ASN A 13 2.41 0.77 7.24
C ASN A 13 2.97 1.20 5.88
N LEU A 14 4.27 1.56 5.82
CA LEU A 14 4.92 1.91 4.56
C LEU A 14 5.01 0.73 3.60
N GLY A 15 5.31 -0.48 4.10
CA GLY A 15 5.34 -1.67 3.26
C GLY A 15 3.96 -2.12 2.83
N HIS A 16 2.95 -1.91 3.68
CA HIS A 16 1.56 -2.18 3.35
C HIS A 16 1.09 -1.29 2.20
N LEU A 17 1.38 0.01 2.27
CA LEU A 17 1.15 0.92 1.15
C LEU A 17 1.86 0.41 -0.11
N LEU A 18 3.15 0.06 -0.04
CA LEU A 18 3.93 -0.43 -1.19
C LEU A 18 3.26 -1.61 -1.89
N VAL A 19 2.90 -2.66 -1.16
CA VAL A 19 2.35 -3.88 -1.78
C VAL A 19 0.94 -3.65 -2.33
N TYR A 20 0.15 -2.77 -1.73
CA TYR A 20 -1.16 -2.41 -2.27
C TYR A 20 -1.05 -1.48 -3.47
N ARG A 21 -0.01 -0.66 -3.58
CA ARG A 21 0.30 0.07 -4.83
C ARG A 21 0.46 -0.85 -6.02
N MET A 22 1.09 -2.01 -5.81
CA MET A 22 1.21 -3.02 -6.86
C MET A 22 -0.14 -3.69 -7.16
N GLN A 23 -1.00 -3.91 -6.16
CA GLN A 23 -2.33 -4.48 -6.40
C GLN A 23 -3.21 -3.58 -7.27
N TYR A 24 -3.30 -2.28 -6.96
CA TYR A 24 -4.15 -1.40 -7.75
C TYR A 24 -3.49 -0.97 -9.07
N LEU A 25 -2.15 -1.03 -9.19
CA LEU A 25 -1.50 -1.01 -10.50
C LEU A 25 -1.93 -2.24 -11.34
N GLY A 26 -1.99 -3.42 -10.71
CA GLY A 26 -2.56 -4.63 -11.32
C GLY A 26 -4.03 -4.50 -11.73
N ALA A 27 -4.80 -3.65 -11.06
CA ALA A 27 -6.17 -3.34 -11.46
C ALA A 27 -6.24 -2.45 -12.72
N ILE A 28 -5.17 -1.71 -13.04
CA ILE A 28 -5.06 -0.86 -14.23
C ILE A 28 -4.50 -1.65 -15.42
N ASP A 29 -3.44 -2.42 -15.21
CA ASP A 29 -2.71 -3.09 -16.31
C ASP A 29 -3.05 -4.59 -16.49
N GLY A 30 -3.78 -5.17 -15.53
CA GLY A 30 -4.19 -6.59 -15.54
C GLY A 30 -3.06 -7.59 -15.32
N ILE A 31 -1.82 -7.16 -15.12
CA ILE A 31 -0.64 -8.03 -15.09
C ILE A 31 0.26 -7.82 -13.86
N THR A 32 0.29 -6.62 -13.30
CA THR A 32 1.13 -6.32 -12.14
C THR A 32 0.61 -7.04 -10.91
N GLN A 33 1.54 -7.62 -10.15
CA GLN A 33 1.28 -8.23 -8.87
C GLN A 33 2.34 -7.76 -7.87
N PRO A 34 2.01 -7.67 -6.56
CA PRO A 34 3.03 -7.44 -5.54
C PRO A 34 4.04 -8.58 -5.51
N ASP A 35 5.27 -8.28 -5.10
CA ASP A 35 6.25 -9.32 -4.81
C ASP A 35 5.69 -10.24 -3.70
N PRO A 36 5.66 -11.57 -3.89
CA PRO A 36 5.06 -12.47 -2.92
C PRO A 36 5.73 -12.46 -1.54
N ALA A 37 7.05 -12.25 -1.47
CA ALA A 37 7.77 -12.19 -0.21
C ALA A 37 7.48 -10.88 0.53
N GLU A 38 7.39 -9.76 -0.20
CA GLU A 38 6.92 -8.50 0.38
C GLU A 38 5.47 -8.62 0.85
N PHE A 39 4.59 -9.23 0.04
CA PHE A 39 3.19 -9.41 0.40
C PHE A 39 3.02 -10.32 1.63
N ALA A 40 3.88 -11.31 1.83
CA ALA A 40 3.87 -12.13 3.04
C ALA A 40 4.21 -11.31 4.30
N LEU A 41 5.07 -10.30 4.18
CA LEU A 41 5.48 -9.43 5.29
C LEU A 41 4.49 -8.29 5.56
N TYR A 42 3.88 -7.75 4.51
CA TYR A 42 3.13 -6.49 4.58
C TYR A 42 1.68 -6.59 4.10
N GLY A 43 1.25 -7.71 3.55
CA GLY A 43 -0.12 -7.93 3.11
C GLY A 43 -1.12 -7.93 4.27
N GLY A 44 -2.39 -7.71 3.96
CA GLY A 44 -3.45 -7.83 4.96
C GLY A 44 -3.45 -9.22 5.59
N GLY A 45 -3.46 -9.28 6.93
CA GLY A 45 -3.40 -10.53 7.69
C GLY A 45 -1.99 -11.10 7.90
N SER A 46 -0.94 -10.37 7.51
CA SER A 46 0.44 -10.72 7.86
C SER A 46 0.66 -10.72 9.38
N GLU A 47 1.65 -11.49 9.84
CA GLU A 47 2.05 -11.53 11.24
C GLU A 47 2.56 -10.15 11.70
N PRO A 48 2.31 -9.74 12.96
CA PRO A 48 2.80 -8.48 13.48
C PRO A 48 4.32 -8.32 13.30
N LEU A 49 4.73 -7.22 12.65
CA LEU A 49 6.15 -6.91 12.42
C LEU A 49 6.78 -6.27 13.67
N THR A 50 7.06 -7.10 14.68
CA THR A 50 7.69 -6.69 15.94
C THR A 50 9.21 -6.83 15.96
N ASP A 51 9.76 -7.64 15.05
CA ASP A 51 11.20 -7.87 14.90
C ASP A 51 11.74 -7.07 13.72
N SER A 52 12.56 -6.06 13.99
CA SER A 52 13.14 -5.20 12.96
C SER A 52 14.11 -5.93 12.03
N ALA A 53 14.66 -7.08 12.42
CA ALA A 53 15.54 -7.86 11.55
C ALA A 53 14.78 -8.53 10.39
N LYS A 54 13.45 -8.66 10.51
CA LYS A 54 12.57 -9.19 9.44
C LYS A 54 12.06 -8.08 8.52
N ALA A 55 12.17 -6.83 8.93
CA ALA A 55 11.69 -5.69 8.18
C ALA A 55 12.61 -5.37 7.00
N ILE A 56 12.03 -4.94 5.88
CA ILE A 56 12.80 -4.30 4.81
C ILE A 56 13.42 -3.01 5.36
N PRO A 57 14.70 -2.71 5.10
CA PRO A 57 15.31 -1.45 5.51
C PRO A 57 14.50 -0.24 5.05
N LEU A 58 14.37 0.78 5.91
CA LEU A 58 13.50 1.93 5.66
C LEU A 58 13.88 2.65 4.36
N GLU A 59 15.17 2.82 4.11
CA GLU A 59 15.71 3.50 2.93
C GLU A 59 15.33 2.74 1.65
N THR A 60 15.43 1.40 1.68
CA THR A 60 14.99 0.54 0.59
C THR A 60 13.49 0.67 0.35
N LEU A 61 12.70 0.68 1.42
CA LEU A 61 11.25 0.79 1.34
C LEU A 61 10.79 2.13 0.73
N LEU A 62 11.43 3.24 1.12
CA LEU A 62 11.16 4.57 0.57
C LEU A 62 11.53 4.68 -0.91
N ALA A 63 12.66 4.09 -1.31
CA ALA A 63 13.04 4.03 -2.72
C ALA A 63 12.00 3.25 -3.55
N ARG A 64 11.57 2.07 -3.06
CA ARG A 64 10.54 1.25 -3.71
C ARG A 64 9.18 1.96 -3.77
N LEU A 65 8.78 2.64 -2.70
CA LEU A 65 7.56 3.45 -2.69
C LEU A 65 7.60 4.58 -3.73
N THR A 66 8.76 5.21 -3.90
CA THR A 66 8.97 6.26 -4.91
C THR A 66 8.81 5.70 -6.32
N GLU A 67 9.42 4.55 -6.60
CA GLU A 67 9.27 3.85 -7.87
C GLU A 67 7.81 3.42 -8.12
N ALA A 68 7.16 2.84 -7.11
CA ALA A 68 5.75 2.44 -7.17
C ALA A 68 4.84 3.64 -7.45
N SER A 69 5.05 4.79 -6.80
CA SER A 69 4.32 6.03 -7.08
C SER A 69 4.46 6.46 -8.54
N ALA A 70 5.68 6.41 -9.08
CA ALA A 70 5.94 6.80 -10.46
C ALA A 70 5.21 5.86 -11.45
N ARG A 71 5.26 4.55 -11.20
CA ARG A 71 4.57 3.54 -12.02
C ARG A 71 3.06 3.72 -12.01
N VAL A 72 2.47 3.88 -10.82
CA VAL A 72 1.03 4.14 -10.65
C VAL A 72 0.62 5.41 -11.39
N THR A 73 1.35 6.51 -11.17
CA THR A 73 1.06 7.80 -11.82
C THR A 73 1.10 7.66 -13.34
N SER A 74 2.15 7.02 -13.86
CA SER A 74 2.29 6.80 -15.31
C SER A 74 1.17 5.93 -15.86
N ALA A 75 0.75 4.89 -15.13
CA ALA A 75 -0.33 4.00 -15.57
C ALA A 75 -1.67 4.75 -15.60
N LEU A 76 -1.99 5.51 -14.55
CA LEU A 76 -3.21 6.33 -14.49
C LEU A 76 -3.25 7.38 -15.60
N GLN A 77 -2.12 8.00 -15.93
CA GLN A 77 -2.02 9.00 -17.02
C GLN A 77 -2.18 8.37 -18.41
N ALA A 78 -1.74 7.13 -18.59
CA ALA A 78 -1.80 6.43 -19.87
C ALA A 78 -3.10 5.64 -20.07
N MET A 79 -3.87 5.41 -19.00
CA MET A 79 -5.10 4.63 -19.03
C MET A 79 -6.18 5.32 -19.86
N ASP A 80 -6.85 4.55 -20.73
CA ASP A 80 -8.07 5.00 -21.39
C ASP A 80 -9.17 5.19 -20.31
N PRO A 81 -9.78 6.37 -20.17
CA PRO A 81 -10.85 6.59 -19.19
C PRO A 81 -12.01 5.58 -19.32
N ALA A 82 -12.29 5.05 -20.50
CA ALA A 82 -13.32 4.02 -20.67
C ALA A 82 -13.00 2.71 -19.93
N HIS A 83 -11.73 2.48 -19.56
CA HIS A 83 -11.34 1.33 -18.77
C HIS A 83 -11.86 1.38 -17.33
N LEU A 84 -12.19 2.56 -16.81
CA LEU A 84 -12.78 2.72 -15.48
C LEU A 84 -14.10 1.96 -15.33
N ASP A 85 -14.87 1.85 -16.42
CA ASP A 85 -16.15 1.14 -16.47
C ASP A 85 -15.99 -0.39 -16.63
N ALA A 86 -14.77 -0.90 -16.84
CA ALA A 86 -14.54 -2.32 -17.00
C ALA A 86 -14.83 -3.08 -15.69
N ILE A 87 -15.41 -4.28 -15.81
CA ILE A 87 -15.68 -5.15 -14.65
C ILE A 87 -14.36 -5.75 -14.16
N TYR A 88 -14.00 -5.44 -12.92
CA TYR A 88 -12.83 -6.00 -12.23
C TYR A 88 -13.19 -7.30 -11.48
N ASP A 89 -14.34 -7.33 -10.80
CA ASP A 89 -14.88 -8.51 -10.11
C ASP A 89 -16.34 -8.69 -10.52
N ALA A 90 -16.59 -9.72 -11.33
CA ALA A 90 -17.91 -10.02 -11.87
C ALA A 90 -18.91 -10.52 -10.83
N ASP A 91 -18.44 -11.25 -9.81
CA ASP A 91 -19.29 -11.79 -8.75
C ASP A 91 -19.82 -10.67 -7.85
N ARG A 92 -19.03 -9.60 -7.68
CA ARG A 92 -19.39 -8.42 -6.88
C ARG A 92 -19.92 -7.25 -7.71
N GLY A 93 -19.89 -7.34 -9.03
CA GLY A 93 -20.21 -6.23 -9.93
C GLY A 93 -19.31 -5.01 -9.73
N THR A 94 -18.08 -5.21 -9.24
CA THR A 94 -17.13 -4.13 -8.93
C THR A 94 -16.40 -3.73 -10.20
N THR A 95 -16.41 -2.43 -10.53
CA THR A 95 -15.67 -1.88 -11.67
C THR A 95 -14.21 -1.60 -11.31
N VAL A 96 -13.40 -1.28 -12.32
CA VAL A 96 -12.05 -0.73 -12.10
C VAL A 96 -12.13 0.57 -11.30
N ASP A 97 -13.09 1.46 -11.60
CA ASP A 97 -13.30 2.70 -10.84
C ASP A 97 -13.56 2.45 -9.35
N ASP A 98 -14.52 1.57 -9.02
CA ASP A 98 -14.82 1.22 -7.62
C ASP A 98 -13.57 0.73 -6.87
N ARG A 99 -12.77 -0.10 -7.57
CA ARG A 99 -11.54 -0.67 -7.04
C ARG A 99 -10.48 0.39 -6.76
N LEU A 100 -10.29 1.31 -7.70
CA LEU A 100 -9.31 2.39 -7.60
C LEU A 100 -9.72 3.43 -6.57
N GLN A 101 -11.00 3.81 -6.51
CA GLN A 101 -11.50 4.72 -5.48
C GLN A 101 -11.26 4.16 -4.07
N PHE A 102 -11.58 2.88 -3.85
CA PHE A 102 -11.33 2.26 -2.56
C PHE A 102 -9.84 2.29 -2.18
N TYR A 103 -8.95 1.91 -3.10
CA TYR A 103 -7.54 1.81 -2.73
C TYR A 103 -6.79 3.13 -2.72
N ILE A 104 -6.90 3.92 -3.79
CA ILE A 104 -6.12 5.14 -3.93
C ILE A 104 -6.63 6.22 -2.98
N ILE A 105 -7.94 6.27 -2.71
CA ILE A 105 -8.51 7.31 -1.86
C ILE A 105 -8.63 6.82 -0.42
N PHE A 106 -9.40 5.77 -0.17
CA PHE A 106 -9.71 5.37 1.20
C PHE A 106 -8.54 4.65 1.88
N HIS A 107 -8.06 3.54 1.30
CA HIS A 107 -6.99 2.72 1.90
C HIS A 107 -5.68 3.49 2.04
N GLU A 108 -5.25 4.19 0.98
CA GLU A 108 -4.03 4.99 1.00
C GLU A 108 -4.10 6.08 2.09
N SER A 109 -5.18 6.86 2.13
CA SER A 109 -5.34 7.94 3.11
C SER A 109 -5.43 7.41 4.54
N TYR A 110 -6.09 6.26 4.73
CA TYR A 110 -6.20 5.62 6.03
C TYR A 110 -4.81 5.24 6.58
N HIS A 111 -4.00 4.54 5.79
CA HIS A 111 -2.66 4.11 6.23
C HIS A 111 -1.65 5.25 6.26
N ALA A 112 -1.77 6.25 5.39
CA ALA A 112 -0.99 7.48 5.48
C ALA A 112 -1.31 8.26 6.76
N GLY A 113 -2.59 8.34 7.16
CA GLY A 113 -3.01 8.99 8.41
C GLY A 113 -2.46 8.30 9.66
N GLN A 114 -2.27 6.98 9.63
CA GLN A 114 -1.65 6.24 10.74
C GLN A 114 -0.17 6.63 10.97
N LEU A 115 0.49 7.26 9.99
CA LEU A 115 1.87 7.71 10.13
C LEU A 115 2.02 8.88 11.10
N GLU A 116 0.99 9.71 11.26
CA GLU A 116 1.04 10.91 12.09
C GLU A 116 1.30 10.59 13.57
N ILE A 117 0.51 9.69 14.15
CA ILE A 117 0.69 9.29 15.55
C ILE A 117 2.04 8.57 15.79
N LEU A 118 2.55 7.87 14.77
CA LEU A 118 3.86 7.22 14.84
C LEU A 118 5.01 8.22 14.75
N HIS A 119 4.84 9.30 13.99
CA HIS A 119 5.76 10.42 13.93
C HIS A 119 5.81 11.14 15.28
N GLU A 120 4.67 11.48 15.87
CA GLU A 120 4.61 12.11 17.20
C GLU A 120 5.26 11.24 18.29
N LEU A 121 5.02 9.91 18.26
CA LEU A 121 5.71 8.98 19.14
C LEU A 121 7.24 9.04 18.97
N ALA A 122 7.73 9.14 17.73
CA ALA A 122 9.15 9.22 17.44
C ALA A 122 9.77 10.52 17.95
N LEU A 123 9.04 11.64 17.87
CA LEU A 123 9.49 12.92 18.44
C LEU A 123 9.52 12.89 19.96
N ALA A 124 8.48 12.33 20.60
CA ALA A 124 8.39 12.22 22.05
C ALA A 124 9.44 11.28 22.68
N ALA A 125 10.00 10.36 21.88
CA ALA A 125 11.04 9.43 22.31
C ALA A 125 12.48 9.98 22.16
N ARG A 126 12.65 11.22 21.68
CA ARG A 126 13.94 11.93 21.60
C ARG A 126 14.25 12.67 22.89
#